data_AF-A0A2H9L0C7-F1
#
_entry.id   AF-A0A2H9L0C7-F1
#
_cell.length_a   1.000
_cell.length_b   1.000
_cell.length_c   1.000
_cell.angle_alpha   90.00
_cell.angle_beta   90.00
_cell.angle_gamma   90.00
#
_symmetry.space_group_name_H-M   'P 1'
#
loop_
_entity.id
_entity.type
_entity.pdbx_description
1 polymer ?
#
loop_
_entity_poly.entity_id
_entity_poly.type
_entity_poly.pdbx_seq_one_letter_code
_entity_poly.pdbx_strand_id
1 'polypeptide(L)' 'MISMRCGCGRKMKRAEVELRGFKLKGFRCACGEEAFDPRDVERVRQAVNEEVKARRVAHSLVVTVPRPLAKLAEIRAG' A
#
# COMPACT_ATOMS: atom_id res chain seq x y z
N MET A 1 26.96 6.67 4.35
CA MET A 1 25.90 5.69 4.04
C MET A 1 25.11 5.41 5.31
N ILE A 2 23.86 5.88 5.41
CA ILE A 2 23.00 5.62 6.57
C ILE A 2 22.56 4.16 6.51
N SER A 3 23.16 3.30 7.34
CA SER A 3 22.80 1.89 7.43
C SER A 3 21.75 1.71 8.51
N MET A 4 20.50 1.44 8.12
CA MET A 4 19.41 1.18 9.04
C MET A 4 19.64 -0.18 9.71
N ARG A 5 19.68 -0.20 11.03
CA ARG A 5 19.81 -1.42 11.84
C ARG A 5 18.42 -1.83 12.33
N CYS A 6 18.15 -3.12 12.23
CA CYS A 6 16.97 -3.76 12.80
C CYS A 6 17.14 -3.92 14.31
N GLY A 7 16.04 -4.05 15.05
CA GLY A 7 16.05 -4.35 16.49
C GLY A 7 16.84 -5.62 16.85
N CYS A 8 16.98 -6.57 15.92
CA CYS A 8 17.81 -7.76 16.09
C CYS A 8 19.34 -7.53 15.94
N GLY A 9 19.78 -6.28 15.74
CA GLY A 9 21.18 -5.90 15.58
C GLY A 9 21.76 -6.10 14.17
N ARG A 10 21.02 -6.74 13.25
CA ARG A 10 21.44 -6.95 11.85
C ARG A 10 21.11 -5.74 10.97
N LYS A 11 21.85 -5.60 9.87
CA LYS A 11 21.60 -4.55 8.86
C LYS A 11 20.32 -4.87 8.07
N MET A 12 19.45 -3.88 7.89
CA MET A 12 18.33 -4.01 6.98
C MET A 12 18.78 -3.75 5.54
N LYS A 13 18.26 -4.53 4.60
CA LYS A 13 18.52 -4.36 3.17
C LYS A 13 17.32 -3.72 2.51
N ARG A 14 17.55 -2.87 1.50
CA ARG A 14 16.45 -2.35 0.68
C ARG A 14 15.75 -3.52 -0.02
N ALA A 15 14.44 -3.54 0.06
CA ALA A 15 13.60 -4.56 -0.57
C ALA A 15 12.26 -3.94 -0.97
N GLU A 16 11.60 -4.53 -1.96
CA GLU A 16 10.16 -4.31 -2.15
C GLU A 16 9.42 -5.14 -1.10
N VAL A 17 8.59 -4.46 -0.32
CA VAL A 17 7.79 -5.02 0.77
C VAL A 17 6.33 -4.68 0.52
N GLU A 18 5.45 -5.62 0.82
CA GLU A 18 4.02 -5.49 0.55
C GLU A 18 3.29 -5.03 1.81
N LEU A 19 2.57 -3.91 1.71
CA LEU A 19 1.73 -3.38 2.79
C LEU A 19 0.30 -3.26 2.29
N ARG A 20 -0.62 -4.09 2.82
CA ARG A 20 -2.05 -4.09 2.44
C ARG A 20 -2.27 -4.19 0.91
N GLY A 21 -1.48 -5.01 0.23
CA GLY A 21 -1.52 -5.18 -1.23
C GLY A 21 -0.78 -4.10 -2.03
N PHE A 22 -0.21 -3.08 -1.39
CA PHE A 22 0.65 -2.11 -2.05
C PHE A 22 2.11 -2.54 -1.96
N LYS A 23 2.79 -2.65 -3.11
CA LYS A 23 4.25 -2.85 -3.17
C LYS A 23 4.94 -1.52 -2.92
N LEU A 24 5.66 -1.43 -1.79
CA LEU A 24 6.38 -0.24 -1.36
C LEU A 24 7.88 -0.52 -1.34
N LYS A 25 8.68 0.53 -1.58
CA LYS A 25 10.12 0.47 -1.36
C LYS A 25 10.37 0.63 0.14
N GLY A 26 10.90 -0.40 0.76
CA GLY A 26 11.22 -0.39 2.18
C GLY A 26 12.53 -1.09 2.48
N PHE A 27 12.66 -1.50 3.73
CA PHE A 27 13.80 -2.26 4.20
C PHE A 27 13.32 -3.54 4.86
N ARG A 28 13.92 -4.67 4.48
CA ARG A 28 13.65 -5.96 5.11
C ARG A 28 14.92 -6.47 5.79
N CYS A 29 14.78 -6.90 7.03
CA CYS A 29 15.83 -7.59 7.76
C CYS A 29 15.72 -9.11 7.53
N ALA A 30 16.84 -9.82 7.66
CA ALA A 30 16.87 -11.28 7.61
C ALA A 30 16.08 -11.96 8.75
N CYS A 31 15.77 -11.25 9.83
CA CYS A 31 14.93 -11.76 10.91
C CYS A 31 13.42 -11.68 10.62
N GLY A 32 13.02 -11.04 9.51
CA GLY A 32 11.61 -10.83 9.15
C GLY A 32 11.06 -9.44 9.51
N GLU A 33 11.81 -8.59 10.21
CA GLU A 33 11.38 -7.20 10.45
C GLU A 33 11.39 -6.38 9.15
N GLU A 34 10.30 -5.66 8.93
CA GLU A 34 10.09 -4.78 7.79
C GLU A 34 9.93 -3.36 8.27
N ALA A 35 10.58 -2.43 7.56
CA ALA A 35 10.48 -1.02 7.84
C ALA A 35 10.09 -0.27 6.57
N PHE A 36 9.16 0.65 6.75
CA PHE A 36 8.55 1.43 5.69
C PHE A 36 8.85 2.91 5.91
N ASP A 37 8.88 3.70 4.83
CA ASP A 37 8.89 5.15 4.98
C ASP A 37 7.52 5.60 5.54
N PRO A 38 7.48 6.38 6.64
CA PRO A 38 6.23 6.83 7.24
C PRO A 38 5.31 7.56 6.25
N ARG A 39 5.87 8.27 5.26
CA ARG A 39 5.09 8.98 4.24
C ARG A 39 4.37 8.03 3.30
N ASP A 40 5.01 6.91 2.95
CA ASP A 40 4.42 5.89 2.10
C ASP A 40 3.34 5.10 2.85
N VAL A 41 3.54 4.85 4.16
CA VAL A 41 2.52 4.24 5.02
C VAL A 41 1.27 5.11 5.11
N GLU A 42 1.43 6.43 5.33
CA GLU A 42 0.29 7.35 5.41
C GLU A 42 -0.47 7.45 4.08
N ARG A 43 0.22 7.42 2.94
CA ARG A 43 -0.42 7.35 1.61
C ARG A 43 -1.29 6.11 1.44
N VAL A 44 -0.75 4.94 1.83
CA VAL A 44 -1.51 3.68 1.80
C VAL A 44 -2.70 3.75 2.75
N ARG A 45 -2.51 4.30 3.96
CA ARG A 45 -3.57 4.46 4.95
C ARG A 45 -4.71 5.34 4.42
N GLN A 46 -4.39 6.46 3.77
CA GLN A 46 -5.39 7.33 3.17
C GLN A 46 -6.15 6.61 2.05
N ALA A 47 -5.44 5.91 1.16
CA ALA A 47 -6.04 5.19 0.05
C ALA A 47 -6.97 4.04 0.50
N VAL A 48 -6.66 3.36 1.61
CA VAL A 48 -7.48 2.26 2.14
C VAL A 48 -8.68 2.76 2.94
N ASN A 49 -8.61 3.93 3.56
CA ASN A 49 -9.73 4.52 4.29
C ASN A 49 -10.64 5.40 3.43
N GLU A 50 -10.37 5.52 2.13
CA GLU A 50 -11.20 6.31 1.22
C GLU A 50 -12.52 5.57 0.98
N GLU A 51 -13.63 6.14 1.46
CA GLU A 51 -14.96 5.53 1.35
C GLU A 51 -15.39 5.42 -0.11
N VAL A 52 -15.73 4.21 -0.53
CA VAL A 52 -16.23 3.93 -1.87
C VAL A 52 -17.71 4.31 -1.93
N LYS A 53 -18.06 5.30 -2.76
CA LYS A 53 -19.45 5.70 -2.97
C LYS A 53 -20.13 4.74 -3.94
N ALA A 54 -21.01 3.89 -3.43
CA ALA A 54 -21.88 3.04 -4.25
C ALA A 54 -23.28 3.68 -4.36
N ARG A 55 -23.80 3.78 -5.57
CA ARG A 55 -25.18 4.21 -5.84
C ARG A 55 -25.85 3.25 -6.83
N ARG A 56 -27.14 3.01 -6.65
CA ARG A 56 -27.93 2.22 -7.61
C ARG A 56 -28.52 3.15 -8.67
N VAL A 57 -28.32 2.85 -9.94
CA VAL A 57 -28.90 3.58 -11.08
C VAL A 57 -29.72 2.59 -11.91
N ALA A 58 -31.04 2.75 -11.90
CA ALA A 58 -31.99 1.80 -12.48
C ALA A 58 -31.75 0.36 -11.97
N HIS A 59 -31.39 -0.57 -12.86
CA HIS A 59 -31.09 -1.97 -12.54
C HIS A 59 -29.59 -2.23 -12.27
N SER A 60 -28.74 -1.21 -12.31
CA SER A 60 -27.28 -1.35 -12.23
C SER A 60 -26.70 -0.75 -10.95
N LEU A 61 -25.63 -1.36 -10.44
CA LEU A 61 -24.86 -0.83 -9.31
C LEU A 61 -23.68 -0.01 -9.87
N VAL A 62 -23.66 1.28 -9.57
CA VAL A 62 -22.58 2.20 -9.96
C VAL A 62 -21.72 2.45 -8.74
N VAL A 63 -20.46 2.06 -8.81
CA VAL A 63 -19.50 2.20 -7.71
C VAL A 63 -18.42 3.19 -8.14
N THR A 64 -18.26 4.29 -7.41
CA THR A 64 -17.17 5.24 -7.61
C THR A 64 -15.95 4.73 -6.86
N VAL A 65 -15.07 4.03 -7.57
CA VAL A 65 -13.82 3.51 -7.02
C VAL A 65 -12.74 4.61 -7.08
N PRO A 66 -12.13 4.97 -5.94
CA PRO A 66 -10.95 5.81 -5.89
C PRO A 66 -9.86 5.34 -6.87
N ARG A 67 -9.22 6.28 -7.58
CA ARG A 67 -8.14 5.99 -8.54
C ARG A 67 -7.01 5.11 -7.98
N PRO A 68 -6.58 5.24 -6.70
CA PRO A 68 -5.57 4.35 -6.13
C PRO A 68 -6.02 2.89 -6.09
N LEU A 69 -7.27 2.64 -5.70
CA LEU A 69 -7.87 1.29 -5.65
C LEU A 69 -8.11 0.73 -7.06
N ALA A 70 -8.53 1.57 -8.00
CA ALA A 70 -8.71 1.17 -9.40
C ALA A 70 -7.39 0.70 -10.04
N LYS A 71 -6.26 1.35 -9.73
CA LYS A 71 -4.93 0.93 -10.18
C LYS A 71 -4.49 -0.41 -9.57
N LEU A 72 -4.85 -0.66 -8.30
CA LEU A 72 -4.51 -1.91 -7.62
C LEU A 72 -5.31 -3.10 -8.14
N ALA A 73 -6.61 -2.88 -8.39
CA ALA A 73 -7.51 -3.93 -8.86
C ALA A 73 -7.50 -4.10 -10.39
N GLU A 74 -6.57 -3.43 -11.09
CA GLU A 74 -6.45 -3.41 -12.55
C GLU A 74 -7.77 -3.07 -13.29
N ILE A 75 -8.64 -2.30 -12.65
CA ILE A 75 -9.95 -1.95 -13.18
C ILE A 75 -9.73 -0.95 -14.32
N ARG A 76 -9.94 -1.40 -15.56
CA ARG A 76 -9.99 -0.53 -16.74
C ARG A 76 -11.37 0.11 -16.80
N ALA A 77 -11.43 1.44 -16.80
CA ALA A 77 -12.66 2.15 -17.10
C ALA A 77 -13.07 1.85 -18.55
N GLY A 78 -14.20 1.17 -18.72
CA GLY A 78 -14.85 0.92 -20.01
C GLY A 78 -15.89 1.97 -20.33
#